data_AF-W7CCI6-F1
#
_entry.id   AF-W7CCI6-F1
#
_cell.length_a   1.000
_cell.length_b   1.000
_cell.length_c   1.000
_cell.angle_alpha   90.00
_cell.angle_beta   90.00
_cell.angle_gamma   90.00
#
_symmetry.space_group_name_H-M   'P 1'
#
loop_
_entity.id
_entity.type
_entity.pdbx_description
1 polymer ?
#
loop_
_entity_poly.entity_id
_entity_poly.type
_entity_poly.pdbx_seq_one_letter_code
_entity_poly.pdbx_strand_id
1 'polypeptide(L)' 'MAFLALTIIGLATLKEPLMVKGYYLMGSIGLISSAFTVAKVVRDNQEDEERYNQMFRAKDVENVEE' A
#
# COMPACT_ATOMS: atom_id res chain seq x y z
N MET A 1 -7.01 -11.00 5.14
CA MET A 1 -8.22 -11.05 5.99
C MET A 1 -8.05 -11.99 7.19
N ALA A 2 -7.62 -13.24 7.01
CA ALA A 2 -7.41 -14.18 8.13
C ALA A 2 -6.42 -13.68 9.19
N PHE A 3 -5.32 -13.04 8.79
CA PHE A 3 -4.31 -12.51 9.71
C PHE A 3 -4.89 -11.44 10.65
N LEU A 4 -5.67 -10.49 10.12
CA LEU A 4 -6.37 -9.47 10.91
C LEU A 4 -7.36 -10.09 11.91
N ALA A 5 -8.10 -11.12 11.49
CA ALA A 5 -9.03 -11.82 12.37
C ALA A 5 -8.28 -12.50 13.53
N LEU A 6 -7.14 -13.14 13.27
CA LEU A 6 -6.29 -13.74 14.30
C LEU A 6 -5.69 -12.70 15.25
N THR A 7 -5.26 -11.53 14.74
CA THR A 7 -4.77 -10.43 15.57
C THR A 7 -5.85 -9.88 16.50
N ILE A 8 -7.08 -9.72 16.00
CA ILE A 8 -8.21 -9.24 16.80
C ILE A 8 -8.64 -10.28 17.83
N ILE A 9 -8.70 -11.57 17.47
CA ILE A 9 -8.99 -12.66 18.39
C ILE A 9 -7.91 -12.73 19.48
N GLY A 10 -6.63 -12.66 19.11
CA GLY A 10 -5.51 -12.62 20.05
C GLY A 10 -5.60 -11.44 21.03
N LEU A 11 -5.93 -10.24 20.55
CA LEU A 11 -6.16 -9.07 21.41
C LEU A 11 -7.39 -9.24 22.32
N ALA A 12 -8.45 -9.89 21.85
CA ALA A 12 -9.66 -10.13 22.63
C ALA A 12 -9.43 -11.14 23.75
N THR A 13 -8.68 -12.22 23.49
CA THR A 13 -8.37 -13.27 24.48
C THR A 13 -7.35 -12.82 25.54
N LEU A 14 -6.59 -11.74 25.29
CA LEU A 14 -5.58 -11.23 26.21
C LEU A 14 -6.22 -10.53 27.43
N LYS A 15 -5.90 -10.95 28.66
CA LYS A 15 -6.36 -10.33 29.92
C LYS A 15 -5.45 -9.15 30.34
N GLU A 16 -5.33 -8.14 29.48
CA GLU A 16 -4.53 -6.94 29.75
C GLU A 16 -5.38 -5.66 29.83
N PRO A 17 -4.89 -4.61 30.54
CA PRO A 17 -5.56 -3.33 30.62
C PRO A 17 -5.78 -2.71 29.24
N LEU A 18 -6.90 -2.01 29.06
CA LEU A 18 -7.38 -1.45 27.78
C LEU A 18 -6.33 -0.59 27.05
N MET A 19 -5.46 0.07 27.81
CA MET A 19 -4.41 0.95 27.30
C MET A 19 -3.38 0.19 26.43
N VAL A 20 -2.99 -1.02 26.84
CA VAL A 20 -2.00 -1.83 26.12
C VAL A 20 -2.61 -2.40 24.83
N LYS A 21 -3.86 -2.84 24.89
CA LYS A 21 -4.62 -3.28 23.70
C LYS A 21 -4.77 -2.18 22.65
N GLY A 22 -5.07 -0.95 23.09
CA GLY A 22 -5.18 0.21 22.21
C GLY A 22 -3.85 0.53 21.50
N TYR A 23 -2.72 0.40 22.20
CA TYR A 23 -1.39 0.63 21.63
C TYR A 23 -1.08 -0.34 20.48
N TYR A 24 -1.32 -1.64 20.69
CA TYR A 24 -1.12 -2.65 19.64
C TYR A 24 -2.08 -2.48 18.46
N LEU A 25 -3.32 -2.05 18.72
CA LEU A 25 -4.29 -1.77 17.66
C LEU A 25 -3.83 -0.58 16.80
N MET A 26 -3.42 0.52 17.41
CA MET A 26 -2.94 1.71 16.70
C MET A 26 -1.68 1.43 15.88
N GLY A 27 -0.73 0.69 16.45
CA GLY A 27 0.47 0.24 15.72
C GLY A 27 0.13 -0.65 14.53
N SER A 28 -0.83 -1.57 14.70
CA SER A 28 -1.28 -2.46 13.61
C SER A 28 -1.93 -1.67 12.47
N ILE A 29 -2.81 -0.70 12.79
CA ILE A 29 -3.46 0.15 11.77
C ILE A 29 -2.42 0.99 11.03
N GLY A 30 -1.47 1.59 11.75
CA GLY A 30 -0.38 2.37 11.16
C GLY A 30 0.47 1.53 10.20
N LEU A 31 0.91 0.34 10.65
CA LEU A 31 1.67 -0.60 9.82
C LEU A 31 0.92 -1.00 8.55
N ILE A 32 -0.36 -1.33 8.68
CA ILE A 32 -1.19 -1.71 7.54
C ILE A 32 -1.35 -0.54 6.56
N SER A 33 -1.65 0.66 7.08
CA SER A 33 -1.77 1.86 6.26
C SER A 33 -0.49 2.16 5.51
N SER A 34 0.66 2.14 6.19
CA SER A 34 1.97 2.34 5.55
C SER A 34 2.26 1.29 4.48
N ALA A 35 1.98 0.01 4.75
CA ALA A 35 2.17 -1.05 3.76
C ALA A 35 1.32 -0.82 2.50
N PHE A 36 0.05 -0.42 2.66
CA PHE A 36 -0.81 -0.08 1.53
C PHE A 36 -0.35 1.16 0.77
N THR A 37 0.15 2.19 1.47
CA THR A 37 0.68 3.39 0.83
C THR A 37 1.90 3.06 -0.02
N VAL A 38 2.86 2.29 0.50
CA VAL A 38 4.04 1.86 -0.25
C VAL A 38 3.64 1.03 -1.47
N ALA A 39 2.72 0.08 -1.30
CA ALA A 39 2.24 -0.74 -2.40
C ALA A 39 1.60 0.10 -3.53
N LYS A 40 0.82 1.13 -3.16
CA LYS A 40 0.27 2.07 -4.15
C LYS A 40 1.37 2.84 -4.85
N VAL A 41 2.27 3.48 -4.11
CA VAL A 41 3.36 4.29 -4.68
C VAL A 41 4.21 3.48 -5.65
N VAL A 42 4.57 2.24 -5.30
CA VAL A 42 5.37 1.38 -6.18
C VAL A 42 4.63 1.06 -7.48
N ARG A 43 3.36 0.65 -7.38
CA ARG A 43 2.54 0.36 -8.56
C ARG A 43 2.36 1.60 -9.43
N ASP A 44 1.98 2.71 -8.81
CA ASP A 44 1.73 3.97 -9.51
C ASP A 44 3.02 4.46 -10.21
N ASN A 45 4.19 4.28 -9.59
CA ASN A 45 5.48 4.61 -10.22
C ASN A 45 5.82 3.70 -11.42
N GLN A 46 5.40 2.44 -11.42
CA GLN A 46 5.53 1.55 -12.58
C GLN A 46 4.58 1.96 -13.71
N GLU A 47 3.32 2.26 -13.39
CA GLU A 47 2.32 2.73 -14.36
C GLU A 47 2.75 4.06 -15.03
N ASP A 48 3.35 4.97 -14.26
CA ASP A 48 3.88 6.24 -14.77
C ASP A 48 5.07 6.05 -15.72
N GLU A 49 5.97 5.11 -15.44
CA GLU A 49 7.11 4.79 -16.30
C GLU A 49 6.66 4.19 -17.64
N GLU A 50 5.69 3.26 -17.62
CA GLU A 50 5.09 2.71 -18.83
C GLU A 50 4.43 3.80 -19.68
N ARG A 51 3.70 4.71 -19.03
CA ARG A 51 3.00 5.82 -19.70
C ARG A 51 3.97 6.84 -20.30
N TYR A 52 5.08 7.13 -19.62
CA TYR A 52 6.15 7.96 -20.15
C TYR A 52 6.75 7.36 -21.43
N ASN A 53 7.07 6.07 -21.41
CA ASN A 53 7.62 5.37 -22.57
C ASN A 53 6.65 5.35 -23.77
N GLN A 54 5.34 5.24 -23.53
CA GLN A 54 4.34 5.34 -24.60
C GLN A 54 4.28 6.74 -25.23
N MET A 55 4.35 7.81 -24.43
CA MET A 55 4.37 9.19 -24.95
C MET A 55 5.63 9.49 -25.76
N PHE A 56 6.79 9.01 -25.33
CA PHE A 56 8.04 9.16 -26.11
C PHE A 56 7.94 8.44 -27.45
N ARG A 57 7.51 7.17 -27.46
CA ARG A 57 7.32 6.42 -28.70
C ARG A 57 6.30 7.08 -29.63
N ALA A 58 5.21 7.63 -29.12
CA ALA A 58 4.23 8.34 -29.92
C ALA A 58 4.83 9.60 -30.57
N LYS A 59 5.65 10.35 -29.83
CA LYS A 59 6.31 11.57 -30.32
C LYS A 59 7.41 11.29 -31.34
N ASP A 60 8.14 10.19 -31.17
CA ASP A 60 9.13 9.73 -32.15
C ASP A 60 8.47 9.29 -33.47
N VAL A 61 7.28 8.66 -33.41
CA VAL A 61 6.52 8.29 -34.61
C VAL A 61 5.99 9.52 -35.35
N GLU A 62 5.42 10.50 -34.63
CA GLU A 62 4.92 11.75 -35.21
C GLU A 62 6.03 12.54 -35.93
N ASN A 63 7.22 12.62 -35.34
CA ASN A 63 8.36 13.35 -35.90
C ASN A 63 9.04 12.62 -37.10
N VAL A 64 8.64 11.38 -37.40
CA VAL A 64 9.09 10.62 -38.58
C VAL A 64 8.08 10.73 -39.73
N GLU A 65 6.82 11.07 -39.44
CA GLU A 65 5.76 11.25 -40.44
C GLU A 65 5.65 12.70 -40.98
N GLU A 66 6.30 13.69 -40.33
CA GLU A 66 6.50 15.07 -40.83
C GLU A 66 7.73 15.19 -41.77
#